data_AF-A0A1B6GLQ8-F1
#
_entry.id   AF-A0A1B6GLQ8-F1
#
_cell.length_a   1.000
_cell.length_b   1.000
_cell.length_c   1.000
_cell.angle_alpha   90.00
_cell.angle_beta   90.00
_cell.angle_gamma   90.00
#
_symmetry.space_group_name_H-M   'P 1'
#
loop_
_entity.id
_entity.type
_entity.pdbx_description
1 polymer ?
#
loop_
_entity_poly.entity_id
_entity_poly.type
_entity_poly.pdbx_seq_one_letter_code
_entity_poly.pdbx_strand_id
1 'polypeptide(L)'
;SCVLGGFVEHEDICQMISQIPLTPPDVNCAAYERFQLIFNRYLNQAHLMDHFLGTFLFQIVELVRDPDYILEIKHRAFKYLFVITNVRGYKIIYKHLPHKVSDLELALQLIEEQDPSDTETWETRYGLILWLSVII
;
A
#
# COMPACT_ATOMS: atom_id res chain seq x y z
N SER A 1 9.57 -19.07 -24.67
CA SER A 1 10.68 -18.12 -24.44
C SER A 1 10.83 -17.90 -22.95
N CYS A 2 11.98 -18.27 -22.39
CA CYS A 2 12.26 -18.17 -20.95
C CYS A 2 12.15 -16.72 -20.46
N VAL A 3 11.29 -16.45 -19.48
CA VAL A 3 11.35 -15.25 -18.62
C VAL A 3 11.73 -15.75 -17.22
N LEU A 4 13.02 -15.98 -17.01
CA LEU A 4 13.58 -16.50 -15.76
C LEU A 4 14.04 -15.37 -14.81
N GLY A 5 13.32 -14.25 -14.79
CA GLY A 5 13.68 -13.06 -14.00
C GLY A 5 12.53 -12.09 -13.81
N GLY A 6 11.35 -12.58 -13.41
CA GLY A 6 10.18 -11.75 -13.12
C GLY A 6 9.93 -11.61 -11.61
N PHE A 7 9.01 -10.70 -11.24
CA PHE A 7 8.50 -10.61 -9.87
C PHE A 7 7.55 -11.78 -9.59
N VAL A 8 8.10 -12.90 -9.10
CA VAL A 8 7.35 -14.18 -8.99
C VAL A 8 6.36 -14.19 -7.84
N GLU A 9 6.61 -13.43 -6.77
CA GLU A 9 5.78 -13.38 -5.57
C GLU A 9 4.50 -12.52 -5.73
N HIS A 10 4.12 -12.11 -6.94
CA HIS A 10 2.94 -11.26 -7.13
C HIS A 10 1.65 -11.87 -6.57
N GLU A 11 1.44 -13.18 -6.69
CA GLU A 11 0.29 -13.88 -6.10
C GLU A 11 0.33 -13.84 -4.57
N ASP A 12 1.50 -14.14 -3.97
CA ASP A 12 1.73 -14.02 -2.53
C ASP A 12 1.45 -12.60 -2.03
N ILE A 13 1.91 -11.58 -2.75
CA ILE A 13 1.69 -10.17 -2.42
C ILE A 13 0.20 -9.83 -2.44
N CYS A 14 -0.53 -10.23 -3.49
CA CYS A 14 -1.97 -10.04 -3.56
C CYS A 14 -2.69 -10.73 -2.40
N GLN A 15 -2.28 -11.95 -2.06
CA GLN A 15 -2.83 -12.68 -0.92
C GLN A 15 -2.55 -11.94 0.40
N MET A 16 -1.32 -11.51 0.64
CA MET A 16 -0.93 -10.79 1.85
C MET A 16 -1.74 -9.50 2.04
N ILE A 17 -1.95 -8.73 0.97
CA ILE A 17 -2.80 -7.52 1.01
C ILE A 17 -4.25 -7.90 1.34
N SER A 18 -4.82 -8.91 0.68
CA SER A 18 -6.21 -9.33 0.91
C SER A 18 -6.48 -9.84 2.34
N GLN A 19 -5.45 -10.32 3.04
CA GLN A 19 -5.56 -10.87 4.39
C GLN A 19 -5.40 -9.82 5.50
N ILE A 20 -5.00 -8.58 5.17
CA ILE A 20 -4.85 -7.48 6.14
C ILE A 20 -6.05 -7.36 7.11
N PRO A 21 -7.32 -7.30 6.66
CA PRO A 21 -8.48 -7.15 7.55
C PRO A 21 -8.78 -8.41 8.38
N LEU A 22 -8.28 -9.57 7.97
CA LEU A 22 -8.57 -10.88 8.61
C LEU A 22 -7.52 -11.29 9.65
N THR A 23 -6.32 -10.71 9.57
CA THR A 23 -5.20 -11.09 10.43
C THR A 23 -5.23 -10.41 11.81
N PRO A 24 -5.09 -11.19 12.91
CA PRO A 24 -4.79 -10.64 14.23
C PRO A 24 -3.47 -9.84 14.25
N PRO A 25 -3.28 -8.93 15.22
CA PRO A 25 -2.11 -8.03 15.25
C PRO A 25 -0.74 -8.73 15.21
N ASP A 26 -0.57 -9.83 15.95
CA ASP A 26 0.68 -10.60 16.01
C ASP A 26 1.02 -11.27 14.68
N VAL A 27 0.02 -11.89 14.03
CA VAL A 27 0.17 -12.49 12.70
C VAL A 27 0.40 -11.41 11.65
N ASN A 28 -0.23 -10.25 11.80
CA ASN A 28 -0.05 -9.11 10.90
C ASN A 28 1.39 -8.59 10.91
N CYS A 29 2.04 -8.52 12.09
CA CYS A 29 3.46 -8.15 12.20
C CYS A 29 4.35 -9.09 11.38
N ALA A 30 4.19 -10.41 11.55
CA ALA A 30 4.98 -11.39 10.80
C ALA A 30 4.71 -11.33 9.28
N ALA A 31 3.45 -11.11 8.88
CA ALA A 31 3.09 -10.92 7.48
C ALA A 31 3.73 -9.65 6.90
N TYR A 32 3.71 -8.54 7.64
CA TYR A 32 4.34 -7.29 7.23
C TYR A 32 5.87 -7.40 7.11
N GLU A 33 6.53 -8.08 8.05
CA GLU A 33 7.97 -8.36 7.95
C GLU A 33 8.31 -9.18 6.71
N ARG A 34 7.53 -10.24 6.43
CA ARG A 34 7.69 -11.01 5.19
C ARG A 34 7.50 -10.14 3.95
N PHE A 35 6.51 -9.22 3.97
CA PHE A 35 6.24 -8.33 2.86
C PHE A 35 7.46 -7.46 2.57
N GLN A 36 8.02 -6.84 3.61
CA GLN A 36 9.26 -6.06 3.51
C GLN A 36 10.42 -6.89 2.97
N LEU A 37 10.62 -8.12 3.46
CA LEU A 37 11.66 -9.01 2.97
C LEU A 37 11.51 -9.33 1.47
N ILE A 38 10.28 -9.56 1.00
CA ILE A 38 10.02 -9.79 -0.43
C ILE A 38 10.46 -8.55 -1.23
N PHE A 39 9.95 -7.37 -0.89
CA PHE A 39 10.25 -6.14 -1.61
C PHE A 39 11.73 -5.76 -1.57
N ASN A 40 12.42 -5.99 -0.45
CA ASN A 40 13.86 -5.72 -0.30
C ASN A 40 14.73 -6.53 -1.27
N ARG A 41 14.32 -7.76 -1.64
CA ARG A 41 15.04 -8.58 -2.62
C ARG A 41 15.07 -7.97 -4.02
N TYR A 42 14.11 -7.09 -4.33
CA TYR A 42 13.97 -6.44 -5.62
C TYR A 42 14.54 -5.02 -5.68
N LEU A 43 15.21 -4.51 -4.64
CA LEU A 43 15.75 -3.14 -4.62
C LEU A 43 16.62 -2.81 -5.84
N ASN A 44 17.50 -3.74 -6.24
CA ASN A 44 18.38 -3.55 -7.41
C ASN A 44 17.67 -3.70 -8.77
N GLN A 45 16.44 -4.23 -8.77
CA GLN A 45 15.67 -4.54 -9.98
C GLN A 45 14.18 -4.20 -9.81
N ALA A 46 13.87 -3.07 -9.18
CA ALA A 46 12.50 -2.72 -8.80
C ALA A 46 11.54 -2.55 -9.99
N HIS A 47 12.07 -2.37 -11.21
CA HIS A 47 11.28 -2.32 -12.45
C HIS A 47 10.55 -3.64 -12.76
N LEU A 48 11.00 -4.78 -12.22
CA LEU A 48 10.33 -6.07 -12.40
C LEU A 48 8.92 -6.09 -11.80
N MET A 49 8.63 -5.16 -10.89
CA MET A 49 7.37 -5.02 -10.18
C MET A 49 6.35 -4.19 -10.97
N ASP A 50 6.81 -3.36 -11.92
CA ASP A 50 6.01 -2.27 -12.53
C ASP A 50 4.70 -2.79 -13.14
N HIS A 51 4.70 -4.00 -13.72
CA HIS A 51 3.51 -4.62 -14.29
C HIS A 51 2.41 -4.91 -13.24
N PHE A 52 2.79 -5.14 -11.99
CA PHE A 52 1.88 -5.57 -10.91
C PHE A 52 1.46 -4.42 -9.98
N LEU A 53 2.13 -3.26 -10.05
CA LEU A 53 1.88 -2.13 -9.14
C LEU A 53 0.42 -1.68 -9.17
N GLY A 54 -0.19 -1.60 -10.36
CA GLY A 54 -1.59 -1.22 -10.49
C GLY A 54 -2.51 -2.13 -9.67
N THR A 55 -2.27 -3.45 -9.69
CA THR A 55 -3.06 -4.43 -8.93
C THR A 55 -2.87 -4.25 -7.42
N PHE A 56 -1.63 -4.12 -6.95
CA PHE A 56 -1.35 -3.97 -5.52
C PHE A 56 -1.95 -2.68 -4.96
N LEU A 57 -1.74 -1.57 -5.66
CA LEU A 57 -2.25 -0.27 -5.24
C LEU A 57 -3.76 -0.20 -5.28
N PHE A 58 -4.39 -0.83 -6.29
CA PHE A 58 -5.84 -0.97 -6.34
C PHE A 58 -6.36 -1.72 -5.11
N GLN A 59 -5.80 -2.89 -4.77
CA GLN A 59 -6.24 -3.67 -3.61
C GLN A 59 -6.06 -2.89 -2.30
N ILE A 60 -4.93 -2.22 -2.10
CA ILE A 60 -4.68 -1.40 -0.91
C ILE A 60 -5.73 -0.29 -0.80
N VAL A 61 -6.03 0.41 -1.89
CA VAL A 61 -7.02 1.48 -1.87
C VAL A 61 -8.43 0.96 -1.63
N GLU A 62 -8.79 -0.22 -2.16
CA GLU A 62 -10.09 -0.84 -1.86
C GLU A 62 -10.25 -1.13 -0.35
N LEU A 63 -9.19 -1.56 0.34
CA LEU A 63 -9.22 -1.71 1.80
C LEU A 63 -9.44 -0.39 2.53
N VAL A 64 -8.89 0.72 2.02
CA VAL A 64 -9.06 2.05 2.62
C VAL A 64 -10.47 2.60 2.37
N ARG A 65 -11.04 2.28 1.20
CA ARG A 65 -12.40 2.69 0.79
C ARG A 65 -13.50 1.96 1.54
N ASP A 66 -13.25 0.76 2.01
CA ASP A 66 -14.26 -0.04 2.70
C ASP A 66 -14.73 0.68 3.99
N PRO A 67 -16.01 1.07 4.09
CA PRO A 67 -16.54 1.76 5.26
C PRO A 67 -16.68 0.84 6.49
N ASP A 68 -16.72 -0.48 6.29
CA ASP A 68 -16.87 -1.45 7.38
C ASP A 68 -15.52 -1.71 8.09
N TYR A 69 -14.40 -1.32 7.47
CA TYR A 69 -13.08 -1.46 8.06
C TYR A 69 -12.71 -0.30 8.98
N ILE A 70 -12.31 -0.67 10.20
CA ILE A 70 -11.82 0.26 11.22
C ILE A 70 -10.51 0.93 10.81
N LEU A 71 -10.21 2.07 11.43
CA LEU A 71 -9.03 2.88 11.11
C LEU A 71 -7.71 2.09 11.23
N GLU A 72 -7.61 1.14 12.16
CA GLU A 72 -6.42 0.27 12.30
C GLU A 72 -6.11 -0.54 11.03
N ILE A 73 -7.14 -1.03 10.33
CA ILE A 73 -6.98 -1.77 9.07
C ILE A 73 -6.43 -0.83 7.99
N LYS A 74 -6.93 0.42 7.95
CA LYS A 74 -6.47 1.46 7.02
C LYS A 74 -5.00 1.81 7.29
N HIS A 75 -4.61 1.96 8.56
CA HIS A 75 -3.21 2.17 8.95
C HIS A 75 -2.31 1.03 8.45
N ARG A 76 -2.73 -0.23 8.63
CA ARG A 76 -1.98 -1.39 8.13
C ARG A 76 -1.87 -1.38 6.60
N ALA A 77 -2.95 -1.05 5.88
CA ALA A 77 -2.92 -0.93 4.42
C ALA A 77 -1.92 0.14 3.96
N PHE A 78 -1.85 1.28 4.65
CA PHE A 78 -0.89 2.34 4.34
C PHE A 78 0.56 1.96 4.66
N LYS A 79 0.83 1.10 5.66
CA LYS A 79 2.18 0.53 5.87
C LYS A 79 2.64 -0.28 4.65
N TYR A 80 1.74 -1.06 4.05
CA TYR A 80 2.03 -1.81 2.83
C TYR A 80 2.28 -0.85 1.64
N LEU A 81 1.44 0.18 1.48
CA LEU A 81 1.65 1.22 0.47
C LEU A 81 3.03 1.86 0.58
N PHE A 82 3.44 2.19 1.81
CA PHE A 82 4.71 2.84 2.07
C PHE A 82 5.90 1.97 1.65
N VAL A 83 5.88 0.65 1.93
CA VAL A 83 6.95 -0.28 1.50
C VAL A 83 7.07 -0.31 -0.03
N ILE A 84 5.96 -0.44 -0.74
CA ILE A 84 5.96 -0.43 -2.22
C ILE A 84 6.53 0.91 -2.73
N THR A 85 6.14 2.01 -2.09
CA THR A 85 6.59 3.36 -2.45
C THR A 85 8.06 3.59 -2.17
N ASN A 86 8.61 3.02 -1.09
CA ASN A 86 10.01 3.12 -0.75
C ASN A 86 10.88 2.36 -1.76
N VAL A 87 10.48 1.13 -2.14
CA VAL A 87 11.25 0.33 -3.10
C VAL A 87 11.17 0.88 -4.52
N ARG A 88 10.00 1.33 -4.96
CA ARG A 88 9.83 1.78 -6.35
C ARG A 88 10.05 3.27 -6.57
N GLY A 89 9.69 4.09 -5.59
CA GLY A 89 9.73 5.55 -5.64
C GLY A 89 8.38 6.17 -6.00
N TYR A 90 8.07 7.27 -5.32
CA TYR A 90 6.77 7.96 -5.41
C TYR A 90 6.35 8.36 -6.83
N LYS A 91 7.30 8.73 -7.72
CA LYS A 91 6.96 9.14 -9.10
C LYS A 91 6.35 8.03 -9.93
N ILE A 92 6.68 6.77 -9.63
CA ILE A 92 6.08 5.62 -10.31
C ILE A 92 4.75 5.28 -9.64
N ILE A 93 4.71 5.21 -8.31
CA ILE A 93 3.48 4.95 -7.54
C ILE A 93 2.38 5.94 -7.88
N TYR A 94 2.72 7.22 -7.98
CA TYR A 94 1.83 8.31 -8.40
C TYR A 94 1.04 7.97 -9.67
N LYS A 95 1.69 7.33 -10.66
CA LYS A 95 1.08 7.00 -11.95
C LYS A 95 0.12 5.81 -11.90
N HIS A 96 0.21 5.00 -10.84
CA HIS A 96 -0.57 3.79 -10.67
C HIS A 96 -1.63 3.91 -9.57
N LEU A 97 -1.56 4.95 -8.73
CA LEU A 97 -2.61 5.25 -7.77
C LEU A 97 -3.90 5.66 -8.49
N PRO A 98 -5.08 5.33 -7.94
CA PRO A 98 -6.34 5.68 -8.57
C PRO A 98 -6.59 7.19 -8.49
N HIS A 99 -6.93 7.78 -9.64
CA HIS A 99 -7.21 9.22 -9.81
C HIS A 99 -8.72 9.55 -9.75
N LYS A 100 -9.51 8.85 -8.93
CA LYS A 100 -10.96 9.11 -8.90
C LYS A 100 -11.25 10.30 -8.00
N VAL A 101 -11.89 11.33 -8.55
CA VAL A 101 -12.34 12.52 -7.80
C VAL A 101 -13.32 12.14 -6.67
N SER A 102 -14.07 11.04 -6.84
CA SER A 102 -14.96 10.50 -5.80
C SER A 102 -14.23 10.09 -4.51
N ASP A 103 -12.92 9.87 -4.56
CA ASP A 103 -12.13 9.51 -3.38
C ASP A 103 -11.68 10.72 -2.55
N LEU A 104 -11.85 11.94 -3.09
CA LEU A 104 -11.35 13.16 -2.45
C LEU A 104 -11.95 13.35 -1.06
N GLU A 105 -13.27 13.18 -0.93
CA GLU A 105 -13.97 13.34 0.34
C GLU A 105 -13.47 12.35 1.39
N LEU A 106 -13.35 11.07 1.03
CA LEU A 106 -12.82 10.03 1.92
C LEU A 106 -11.38 10.34 2.35
N ALA A 107 -10.51 10.72 1.41
CA ALA A 107 -9.12 11.00 1.72
C ALA A 107 -8.95 12.23 2.62
N LEU A 108 -9.82 13.25 2.46
CA LEU A 108 -9.87 14.42 3.33
C LEU A 108 -10.40 14.09 4.73
N GLN A 109 -11.46 13.29 4.83
CA GLN A 109 -11.97 12.82 6.13
C GLN A 109 -10.88 12.03 6.89
N LEU A 110 -10.23 11.08 6.20
CA LEU A 110 -9.19 10.27 6.82
C LEU A 110 -7.96 11.08 7.26
N ILE A 111 -7.57 12.15 6.55
CA ILE A 111 -6.44 13.00 6.96
C ILE A 111 -6.81 13.86 8.18
N GLU A 112 -8.05 14.34 8.26
CA GLU A 112 -8.56 15.11 9.41
C GLU A 112 -8.64 14.26 10.69
N GLU A 113 -8.88 12.96 10.56
CA GLU A 113 -8.89 12.01 11.68
C GLU A 113 -7.48 11.67 12.22
N GLN A 114 -6.39 12.04 11.53
CA GLN A 114 -5.04 11.70 11.96
C GLN A 114 -4.53 12.62 13.08
N ASP A 115 -3.86 12.04 14.07
CA ASP A 115 -3.08 12.80 15.05
C ASP A 115 -1.71 13.19 14.45
N PRO A 116 -1.37 14.49 14.34
CA PRO A 116 -0.06 14.93 13.87
C PRO A 116 1.12 14.50 14.77
N SER A 117 0.84 14.22 16.05
CA SER A 117 1.84 13.82 17.04
C SER A 117 2.09 12.31 17.06
N ASP A 118 1.23 11.50 16.42
CA ASP A 118 1.37 10.06 16.38
C ASP A 118 2.53 9.62 15.47
N THR A 119 3.52 8.95 16.06
CA THR A 119 4.69 8.42 15.38
C THR A 119 4.54 6.98 14.91
N GLU A 120 3.49 6.27 15.32
CA GLU A 120 3.33 4.82 15.07
C GLU A 120 2.58 4.50 13.77
N THR A 121 1.75 5.44 13.28
CA THR A 121 0.95 5.28 12.06
C THR A 121 1.20 6.35 11.00
N TRP A 122 2.37 7.01 11.08
CA TRP A 122 2.76 8.11 10.21
C TRP A 122 2.69 7.77 8.70
N GLU A 123 2.83 6.49 8.32
CA GLU A 123 2.68 6.01 6.95
C GLU A 123 1.28 6.32 6.37
N THR A 124 0.27 6.38 7.24
CA THR A 124 -1.11 6.79 6.89
C THR A 124 -1.13 8.21 6.39
N ARG A 125 -0.54 9.15 7.14
CA ARG A 125 -0.44 10.56 6.72
C ARG A 125 0.34 10.68 5.41
N TYR A 126 1.46 9.97 5.29
CA TYR A 126 2.24 9.93 4.06
C TYR A 126 1.40 9.44 2.86
N GLY A 127 0.73 8.31 3.01
CA GLY A 127 -0.08 7.68 1.97
C GLY A 127 -1.27 8.53 1.55
N LEU A 128 -1.97 9.14 2.52
CA LEU A 128 -3.07 10.06 2.25
C LEU A 128 -2.60 11.31 1.50
N ILE A 129 -1.48 11.93 1.90
CA ILE A 129 -0.92 13.08 1.19
C ILE A 129 -0.51 12.71 -0.23
N LEU A 130 0.14 11.55 -0.40
CA LEU A 130 0.50 11.04 -1.72
C LEU A 130 -0.75 10.83 -2.57
N TRP A 131 -1.80 10.22 -2.03
CA TRP A 131 -3.04 9.97 -2.75
C TRP A 131 -3.80 11.26 -3.08
N LEU A 132 -3.87 12.23 -2.15
CA LEU A 132 -4.44 13.55 -2.41
C LEU A 132 -3.68 14.30 -3.52
N SER A 133 -2.34 14.20 -3.56
CA SER A 133 -1.54 14.81 -4.64
C SER A 133 -1.81 14.24 -6.04
N VAL A 134 -2.40 13.04 -6.11
CA VAL A 134 -2.77 12.33 -7.33
C VAL A 134 -4.18 12.72 -7.80
N ILE A 135 -5.06 13.04 -6.86
CA ILE A 135 -6.47 13.42 -7.10
C ILE A 135 -6.59 14.90 -7.49
N ILE A 136 -5.75 15.77 -6.92
CA ILE A 136 -5.74 17.24 -7.11
C ILE A 136 -4.76 17.63 -8.22
#